data_AF-A0A847BS63-F1
#
_entry.id   AF-A0A847BS63-F1
#
_cell.length_a   1.000
_cell.length_b   1.000
_cell.length_c   1.000
_cell.angle_alpha   90.00
_cell.angle_beta   90.00
_cell.angle_gamma   90.00
#
_symmetry.space_group_name_H-M   'P 1'
#
loop_
_entity.id
_entity.type
_entity.pdbx_description
1 polymer ?
#
loop_
_entity_poly.entity_id
_entity_poly.type
_entity_poly.pdbx_seq_one_letter_code
_entity_poly.pdbx_strand_id
1 'polypeptide(L)'
;MKEKIQLNSDAVQLRLDLGEDRNSPIDIFSLIHKNSDLTLVFHPMSKSLSGMCIRDGTNKVIGVNSNSTYGRQRFTVAHELYHLFFQEKYKSIICPADIGLSKDVQEKEADSFASYFLAPYDALALFVRNLKGEQPYSIDLDDVVRIEQHFAMSRQATLWRLVNDKYITLRKANTMRSGVKASAMRLGYDTTLYSPTPEHKTYATYGKYIRLAEELKAQDLISDGKYDELLLDAFRADIVYGFDEETDEIYD
;
A
#
# COMPACT_ATOMS: atom_id res chain seq x y z
N MET A 1 -11.62 -12.48 17.15
CA MET A 1 -11.12 -12.34 15.77
C MET A 1 -12.31 -12.03 14.89
N LYS A 2 -12.28 -10.93 14.14
CA LYS A 2 -13.30 -10.56 13.17
C LYS A 2 -13.45 -11.65 12.11
N GLU A 3 -14.67 -11.85 11.64
CA GLU A 3 -14.91 -12.78 10.52
C GLU A 3 -14.43 -12.19 9.20
N LYS A 4 -14.13 -13.06 8.23
CA LYS A 4 -13.70 -12.65 6.88
C LYS A 4 -14.69 -11.70 6.20
N ILE A 5 -15.99 -11.96 6.36
CA ILE A 5 -17.04 -11.12 5.78
C ILE A 5 -17.07 -9.73 6.40
N GLN A 6 -16.81 -9.63 7.72
CA GLN A 6 -16.70 -8.37 8.42
C GLN A 6 -15.49 -7.58 7.93
N LEU A 7 -14.32 -8.22 7.81
CA LEU A 7 -13.10 -7.57 7.30
C LEU A 7 -13.23 -7.12 5.84
N ASN A 8 -13.93 -7.89 5.00
CA ASN A 8 -14.28 -7.47 3.65
C ASN A 8 -15.20 -6.25 3.66
N SER A 9 -16.24 -6.26 4.50
CA SER A 9 -17.16 -5.13 4.64
C SER A 9 -16.45 -3.88 5.14
N ASP A 10 -15.59 -4.00 6.15
CA ASP A 10 -14.77 -2.92 6.69
C ASP A 10 -13.86 -2.32 5.59
N ALA A 11 -13.22 -3.18 4.77
CA ALA A 11 -12.36 -2.74 3.68
C ALA A 11 -13.13 -2.00 2.59
N VAL A 12 -14.28 -2.52 2.17
CA VAL A 12 -15.15 -1.86 1.18
C VAL A 12 -15.70 -0.53 1.72
N GLN A 13 -16.08 -0.48 2.99
CA GLN A 13 -16.59 0.74 3.60
C GLN A 13 -15.49 1.82 3.66
N LEU A 14 -14.27 1.46 4.09
CA LEU A 14 -13.18 2.44 4.13
C LEU A 14 -12.83 2.96 2.72
N ARG A 15 -12.91 2.13 1.68
CA ARG A 15 -12.72 2.61 0.30
C ARG A 15 -13.72 3.72 -0.05
N LEU A 16 -15.00 3.51 0.27
CA LEU A 16 -16.06 4.50 0.03
C LEU A 16 -15.84 5.78 0.84
N ASP A 17 -15.47 5.63 2.13
CA ASP A 17 -15.21 6.76 3.01
C ASP A 17 -14.02 7.60 2.55
N LEU A 18 -13.06 6.98 1.85
CA LEU A 18 -11.90 7.63 1.25
C LEU A 18 -12.12 8.06 -0.21
N GLY A 19 -13.35 7.96 -0.72
CA GLY A 19 -13.75 8.48 -2.04
C GLY A 19 -13.49 7.54 -3.22
N GLU A 20 -13.15 6.28 -2.98
CA GLU A 20 -12.95 5.26 -4.02
C GLU A 20 -14.21 4.39 -4.19
N ASP A 21 -14.34 3.75 -5.35
CA ASP A 21 -15.40 2.76 -5.56
C ASP A 21 -15.07 1.39 -4.92
N ARG A 22 -16.06 0.51 -4.94
CA ARG A 22 -16.03 -0.80 -4.26
C ARG A 22 -15.11 -1.83 -4.89
N ASN A 23 -14.84 -1.74 -6.20
CA ASN A 23 -14.35 -2.86 -6.99
C ASN A 23 -13.10 -2.54 -7.83
N SER A 24 -12.91 -1.30 -8.28
CA SER A 24 -11.80 -0.97 -9.17
C SER A 24 -10.45 -1.16 -8.49
N PRO A 25 -9.38 -1.47 -9.25
CA PRO A 25 -8.03 -1.33 -8.74
C PRO A 25 -7.81 0.06 -8.13
N ILE A 26 -7.18 0.08 -6.96
CA ILE A 26 -6.99 1.31 -6.19
C ILE A 26 -5.57 1.84 -6.38
N ASP A 27 -5.41 3.14 -6.58
CA ASP A 27 -4.12 3.80 -6.37
C ASP A 27 -4.04 4.32 -4.93
N ILE A 28 -3.54 3.47 -4.04
CA ILE A 28 -3.52 3.74 -2.60
C ILE A 28 -2.68 4.97 -2.23
N PHE A 29 -1.63 5.29 -3.01
CA PHE A 29 -0.79 6.46 -2.75
C PHE A 29 -1.52 7.74 -3.14
N SER A 30 -2.12 7.77 -4.33
CA SER A 30 -2.97 8.87 -4.77
C SER A 30 -4.15 9.12 -3.83
N LEU A 31 -4.77 8.06 -3.31
CA LEU A 31 -5.83 8.15 -2.31
C LEU A 31 -5.34 8.83 -1.02
N ILE A 32 -4.15 8.48 -0.53
CA ILE A 32 -3.59 9.15 0.65
C ILE A 32 -3.28 10.61 0.35
N HIS A 33 -2.71 10.92 -0.81
CA HIS A 33 -2.37 12.29 -1.19
C HIS A 33 -3.61 13.21 -1.25
N LYS A 34 -4.76 12.68 -1.67
CA LYS A 34 -6.04 13.40 -1.73
C LYS A 34 -6.71 13.53 -0.36
N ASN A 35 -6.34 12.70 0.62
CA ASN A 35 -6.97 12.69 1.92
C ASN A 35 -6.41 13.80 2.83
N SER A 36 -7.29 14.63 3.40
CA SER A 36 -6.89 15.74 4.27
C SER A 36 -6.28 15.31 5.61
N ASP A 37 -6.52 14.07 6.03
CA ASP A 37 -6.27 13.62 7.39
C ASP A 37 -5.04 12.71 7.53
N LEU A 38 -4.51 12.20 6.42
CA LEU A 38 -3.43 11.22 6.39
C LEU A 38 -2.10 11.87 5.99
N THR A 39 -1.03 11.49 6.70
CA THR A 39 0.36 11.75 6.30
C THR A 39 1.02 10.42 5.95
N LEU A 40 1.70 10.34 4.81
CA LEU A 40 2.47 9.18 4.39
C LEU A 40 3.96 9.52 4.40
N VAL A 41 4.76 8.69 5.06
CA VAL A 41 6.21 8.85 5.15
C VAL A 41 6.88 7.60 4.56
N PHE A 42 7.63 7.78 3.48
CA PHE A 42 8.56 6.80 2.98
C PHE A 42 9.89 6.98 3.70
N HIS A 43 10.39 5.89 4.28
CA HIS A 43 11.67 5.89 4.96
C HIS A 43 12.32 4.51 4.81
N PRO A 44 13.62 4.39 4.52
CA PRO A 44 14.29 3.10 4.49
C PRO A 44 14.35 2.54 5.92
N MET A 45 13.82 1.35 6.14
CA MET A 45 13.82 0.67 7.44
C MET A 45 14.55 -0.67 7.34
N SER A 46 14.84 -1.29 8.49
CA SER A 46 15.42 -2.63 8.54
C SER A 46 14.49 -3.66 7.89
N LYS A 47 15.06 -4.76 7.39
CA LYS A 47 14.29 -5.83 6.72
C LYS A 47 13.24 -6.51 7.62
N SER A 48 13.34 -6.35 8.94
CA SER A 48 12.38 -6.89 9.90
C SER A 48 11.12 -6.04 10.05
N LEU A 49 11.12 -4.81 9.53
CA LEU A 49 10.01 -3.86 9.63
C LEU A 49 9.43 -3.57 8.25
N SER A 50 8.10 -3.62 8.14
CA SER A 50 7.43 -3.25 6.90
C SER A 50 6.84 -1.85 6.93
N GLY A 51 6.33 -1.43 8.09
CA GLY A 51 5.77 -0.11 8.29
C GLY A 51 5.44 0.17 9.75
N MET A 52 4.79 1.30 9.97
CA MET A 52 4.25 1.72 11.26
C MET A 52 3.07 2.65 11.05
N CYS A 53 2.22 2.77 12.05
CA CYS A 53 1.23 3.83 12.11
C CYS A 53 1.24 4.55 13.45
N ILE A 54 0.93 5.84 13.41
CA ILE A 54 0.81 6.70 14.58
C ILE A 54 -0.54 7.39 14.50
N ARG A 55 -1.28 7.36 15.60
CA ARG A 55 -2.53 8.10 15.78
C ARG A 55 -2.42 8.99 17.00
N ASP A 56 -2.39 10.30 16.79
CA ASP A 56 -2.34 11.31 17.84
C ASP A 56 -3.40 12.39 17.62
N GLY A 57 -4.44 12.39 18.43
CA GLY A 57 -5.63 13.22 18.21
C GLY A 57 -6.24 13.00 16.83
N THR A 58 -6.25 14.03 16.00
CA THR A 58 -6.76 13.99 14.61
C THR A 58 -5.67 13.65 13.58
N ASN A 59 -4.42 13.48 14.01
CA ASN A 59 -3.30 13.17 13.13
C ASN A 59 -3.17 11.66 12.95
N LYS A 60 -3.08 11.24 11.69
CA LYS A 60 -2.87 9.85 11.29
C LYS A 60 -1.65 9.80 10.39
N VAL A 61 -0.59 9.13 10.83
CA VAL A 61 0.67 9.01 10.09
C VAL A 61 0.92 7.54 9.76
N ILE A 62 1.27 7.27 8.51
CA ILE A 62 1.67 5.96 8.00
C ILE A 62 3.14 6.05 7.61
N GLY A 63 3.99 5.24 8.23
CA GLY A 63 5.38 5.04 7.82
C GLY A 63 5.52 3.76 7.01
N VAL A 64 6.21 3.83 5.87
CA VAL A 64 6.41 2.69 4.96
C VAL A 64 7.90 2.47 4.73
N ASN A 65 8.34 1.21 4.80
CA ASN A 65 9.70 0.84 4.47
C ASN A 65 9.95 0.95 2.95
N SER A 66 10.64 2.01 2.51
CA SER A 66 10.93 2.27 1.10
C SER A 66 11.89 1.26 0.46
N ASN A 67 12.60 0.46 1.27
CA ASN A 67 13.42 -0.67 0.78
C ASN A 67 12.57 -1.87 0.34
N SER A 68 11.28 -1.91 0.69
CA SER A 68 10.37 -2.97 0.27
C SER A 68 9.94 -2.79 -1.18
N THR A 69 9.53 -3.86 -1.87
CA THR A 69 9.01 -3.72 -3.25
C THR A 69 7.73 -2.88 -3.29
N TYR A 70 7.44 -2.23 -4.41
CA TYR A 70 6.25 -1.39 -4.57
C TYR A 70 4.95 -2.10 -4.17
N GLY A 71 4.74 -3.34 -4.62
CA GLY A 71 3.56 -4.13 -4.23
C GLY A 71 3.51 -4.47 -2.73
N ARG A 72 4.66 -4.50 -2.05
CA ARG A 72 4.74 -4.71 -0.60
C ARG A 72 4.46 -3.41 0.15
N GLN A 73 4.98 -2.28 -0.32
CA GLN A 73 4.67 -0.96 0.22
C GLN A 73 3.16 -0.70 0.18
N ARG A 74 2.50 -0.97 -0.96
CA ARG A 74 1.04 -0.86 -1.10
C ARG A 74 0.28 -1.72 -0.09
N PHE A 75 0.73 -2.96 0.11
CA PHE A 75 0.14 -3.85 1.10
C PHE A 75 0.34 -3.33 2.53
N THR A 76 1.54 -2.85 2.86
CA THR A 76 1.83 -2.22 4.16
C THR A 76 0.91 -1.03 4.39
N VAL A 77 0.75 -0.13 3.42
CA VAL A 77 -0.15 1.01 3.58
C VAL A 77 -1.60 0.55 3.87
N ALA A 78 -2.11 -0.42 3.11
CA ALA A 78 -3.45 -0.96 3.33
C ALA A 78 -3.58 -1.65 4.71
N HIS A 79 -2.51 -2.28 5.19
CA HIS A 79 -2.42 -2.87 6.52
C HIS A 79 -2.44 -1.79 7.61
N GLU A 80 -1.67 -0.71 7.48
CA GLU A 80 -1.67 0.40 8.43
C GLU A 80 -3.00 1.14 8.47
N LEU A 81 -3.73 1.23 7.35
CA LEU A 81 -5.09 1.75 7.32
C LEU A 81 -6.05 0.94 8.22
N TYR A 82 -5.89 -0.39 8.29
CA TYR A 82 -6.69 -1.19 9.23
C TYR A 82 -6.50 -0.72 10.67
N HIS A 83 -5.24 -0.60 11.08
CA HIS A 83 -4.92 -0.15 12.43
C HIS A 83 -5.52 1.23 12.69
N LEU A 84 -5.29 2.20 11.79
CA LEU A 84 -5.73 3.59 11.96
C LEU A 84 -7.22 3.76 12.17
N PHE A 85 -8.03 2.99 11.43
CA PHE A 85 -9.48 3.18 11.39
C PHE A 85 -10.27 2.15 12.21
N PHE A 86 -9.74 0.95 12.41
CA PHE A 86 -10.51 -0.16 13.00
C PHE A 86 -9.93 -0.71 14.30
N GLN A 87 -8.70 -0.34 14.68
CA GLN A 87 -8.14 -0.74 15.97
C GLN A 87 -8.37 0.34 17.04
N GLU A 88 -9.00 -0.08 18.13
CA GLU A 88 -9.22 0.75 19.30
C GLU A 88 -7.98 0.77 20.21
N LYS A 89 -7.72 1.95 20.82
CA LYS A 89 -6.70 2.15 21.88
C LYS A 89 -5.26 1.75 21.53
N TYR A 90 -4.59 2.61 20.76
CA TYR A 90 -3.14 2.61 20.63
C TYR A 90 -2.66 4.02 20.24
N LYS A 91 -1.41 4.36 20.60
CA LYS A 91 -0.74 5.60 20.17
C LYS A 91 0.15 5.37 18.95
N SER A 92 0.88 4.26 18.95
CA SER A 92 1.72 3.82 17.83
C SER A 92 1.74 2.30 17.73
N ILE A 93 1.89 1.78 16.51
CA ILE A 93 2.11 0.36 16.21
C ILE A 93 3.32 0.26 15.26
N ILE A 94 4.20 -0.69 15.53
CA ILE A 94 5.36 -1.01 14.68
C ILE A 94 5.13 -2.41 14.09
N CYS A 95 4.99 -2.49 12.77
CA CYS A 95 4.55 -3.71 12.10
C CYS A 95 5.73 -4.50 11.51
N PRO A 96 5.91 -5.78 11.91
CA PRO A 96 6.96 -6.62 11.39
C PRO A 96 6.75 -6.98 9.91
N ALA A 97 7.82 -7.39 9.22
CA ALA A 97 7.78 -7.72 7.80
C ALA A 97 7.23 -9.11 7.46
N ASP A 98 6.94 -9.96 8.44
CA ASP A 98 6.36 -11.28 8.16
C ASP A 98 4.86 -11.19 7.88
N ILE A 99 4.34 -12.12 7.07
CA ILE A 99 2.91 -12.37 6.85
C ILE A 99 2.72 -13.85 7.18
N GLY A 100 2.07 -14.19 8.30
CA GLY A 100 2.11 -15.57 8.79
C GLY A 100 1.26 -15.92 10.03
N LEU A 101 1.29 -17.21 10.37
CA LEU A 101 0.40 -17.85 11.36
C LEU A 101 0.77 -17.56 12.83
N SER A 102 1.99 -17.11 13.11
CA SER A 102 2.47 -16.77 14.46
C SER A 102 2.12 -15.34 14.90
N LYS A 103 1.40 -14.58 14.06
CA LYS A 103 0.94 -13.22 14.36
C LYS A 103 -0.20 -13.21 15.39
N ASP A 104 -0.24 -12.12 16.17
CA ASP A 104 -1.39 -11.79 16.99
C ASP A 104 -2.66 -11.63 16.12
N VAL A 105 -3.82 -11.73 16.75
CA VAL A 105 -5.13 -11.67 16.10
C VAL A 105 -5.30 -10.39 15.28
N GLN A 106 -4.89 -9.25 15.82
CA GLN A 106 -5.05 -7.94 15.17
C GLN A 106 -4.21 -7.82 13.89
N GLU A 107 -2.98 -8.35 13.91
CA GLU A 107 -2.09 -8.40 12.75
C GLU A 107 -2.64 -9.29 11.62
N LYS A 108 -3.29 -10.41 11.99
CA LYS A 108 -3.96 -11.30 11.01
C LYS A 108 -5.21 -10.65 10.42
N GLU A 109 -5.94 -9.89 11.22
CA GLU A 109 -7.07 -9.08 10.77
C GLU A 109 -6.60 -7.98 9.82
N ALA A 110 -5.51 -7.28 10.14
CA ALA A 110 -4.88 -6.27 9.30
C ALA A 110 -4.40 -6.84 7.96
N ASP A 111 -3.70 -7.98 7.96
CA ASP A 111 -3.28 -8.67 6.74
C ASP A 111 -4.49 -9.07 5.86
N SER A 112 -5.56 -9.54 6.51
CA SER A 112 -6.79 -9.93 5.81
C SER A 112 -7.49 -8.70 5.23
N PHE A 113 -7.69 -7.65 6.03
CA PHE A 113 -8.24 -6.37 5.62
C PHE A 113 -7.47 -5.78 4.44
N ALA A 114 -6.14 -5.70 4.53
CA ALA A 114 -5.28 -5.17 3.48
C ALA A 114 -5.47 -5.91 2.15
N SER A 115 -5.63 -7.24 2.22
CA SER A 115 -5.92 -8.05 1.04
C SER A 115 -7.28 -7.73 0.40
N TYR A 116 -8.35 -7.52 1.19
CA TYR A 116 -9.66 -7.10 0.68
C TYR A 116 -9.65 -5.65 0.19
N PHE A 117 -8.88 -4.78 0.84
CA PHE A 117 -8.81 -3.37 0.47
C PHE A 117 -8.16 -3.19 -0.91
N LEU A 118 -7.06 -3.91 -1.18
CA LEU A 118 -6.38 -3.87 -2.48
C LEU A 118 -7.09 -4.70 -3.56
N ALA A 119 -7.61 -5.88 -3.20
CA ALA A 119 -8.36 -6.76 -4.08
C ALA A 119 -9.70 -7.14 -3.44
N PRO A 120 -10.76 -6.33 -3.64
CA PRO A 120 -12.09 -6.59 -3.11
C PRO A 120 -12.57 -8.00 -3.48
N TYR A 121 -13.28 -8.67 -2.56
CA TYR A 121 -13.66 -10.06 -2.74
C TYR A 121 -14.40 -10.31 -4.07
N ASP A 122 -15.41 -9.49 -4.36
CA ASP A 122 -16.22 -9.61 -5.58
C ASP A 122 -15.41 -9.30 -6.84
N ALA A 123 -14.52 -8.30 -6.78
CA ALA A 123 -13.66 -7.93 -7.89
C ALA A 123 -12.66 -9.05 -8.24
N LEU A 124 -12.00 -9.63 -7.23
CA LEU A 124 -11.09 -10.76 -7.43
C LEU A 124 -11.82 -11.99 -7.95
N ALA A 125 -12.99 -12.30 -7.38
CA ALA A 125 -13.79 -13.44 -7.81
C ALA A 125 -14.25 -13.31 -9.28
N LEU A 126 -14.70 -12.11 -9.67
CA LEU A 126 -15.06 -11.81 -11.05
C LEU A 126 -13.84 -11.89 -11.98
N PHE A 127 -12.69 -11.35 -11.57
CA PHE A 127 -11.46 -11.40 -12.36
C PHE A 127 -11.02 -12.85 -12.62
N VAL A 128 -11.01 -13.70 -11.58
CA VAL A 128 -10.68 -15.13 -11.72
C VAL A 128 -11.69 -15.85 -12.62
N ARG A 129 -12.99 -15.57 -12.47
CA ARG A 129 -14.03 -16.14 -13.34
C ARG A 129 -13.85 -15.74 -14.80
N ASN A 130 -13.45 -14.50 -15.08
CA ASN A 130 -13.18 -14.04 -16.44
C ASN A 130 -11.94 -14.73 -17.05
N LEU A 131 -10.94 -15.05 -16.23
CA LEU A 131 -9.75 -15.77 -16.70
C LEU A 131 -10.00 -17.26 -16.95
N LYS A 132 -10.77 -17.93 -16.08
CA LYS A 132 -10.87 -19.40 -16.05
C LYS A 132 -12.28 -19.97 -16.25
N GLY A 133 -13.28 -19.12 -16.44
CA GLY A 133 -14.68 -19.55 -16.51
C GLY A 133 -15.12 -20.27 -15.22
N GLU A 134 -15.77 -21.42 -15.38
CA GLU A 134 -16.24 -22.25 -14.26
C GLU A 134 -15.16 -23.15 -13.64
N GLN A 135 -13.90 -23.04 -14.07
CA GLN A 135 -12.77 -23.84 -13.56
C GLN A 135 -11.78 -22.99 -12.73
N PRO A 136 -12.21 -22.33 -11.64
CA PRO A 136 -11.38 -21.40 -10.88
C PRO A 136 -10.19 -22.06 -10.17
N TYR A 137 -10.16 -23.40 -10.08
CA TYR A 137 -9.07 -24.16 -9.47
C TYR A 137 -7.88 -24.44 -10.41
N SER A 138 -7.92 -23.91 -11.64
CA SER A 138 -6.89 -24.08 -12.66
C SER A 138 -5.87 -22.93 -12.71
N ILE A 139 -5.85 -22.05 -11.69
CA ILE A 139 -4.92 -20.92 -11.62
C ILE A 139 -3.47 -21.40 -11.71
N ASP A 140 -2.76 -20.87 -12.70
CA ASP A 140 -1.34 -21.08 -12.92
C ASP A 140 -0.53 -19.79 -12.63
N LEU A 141 0.78 -19.84 -12.90
CA LEU A 141 1.67 -18.72 -12.63
C LEU A 141 1.33 -17.48 -13.46
N ASP A 142 0.90 -17.65 -14.71
CA ASP A 142 0.62 -16.53 -15.60
C ASP A 142 -0.66 -15.81 -15.16
N ASP A 143 -1.66 -16.55 -14.65
CA ASP A 143 -2.83 -15.94 -14.02
C ASP A 143 -2.48 -15.20 -12.73
N VAL A 144 -1.60 -15.76 -11.90
CA VAL A 144 -1.11 -15.09 -10.68
C VAL A 144 -0.44 -13.76 -11.02
N VAL A 145 0.38 -13.72 -12.07
CA VAL A 145 0.97 -12.46 -12.56
C VAL A 145 -0.11 -11.49 -13.03
N ARG A 146 -1.13 -11.93 -13.78
CA ARG A 146 -2.23 -11.05 -14.20
C ARG A 146 -2.99 -10.46 -13.02
N ILE A 147 -3.22 -11.24 -11.96
CA ILE A 147 -3.87 -10.76 -10.72
C ILE A 147 -2.98 -9.74 -10.00
N GLU A 148 -1.67 -10.02 -9.89
CA GLU A 148 -0.71 -9.08 -9.30
C GLU A 148 -0.71 -7.74 -10.01
N GLN A 149 -0.68 -7.76 -11.34
CA GLN A 149 -0.64 -6.56 -12.16
C GLN A 149 -1.95 -5.79 -12.10
N HIS A 150 -3.09 -6.48 -12.11
CA HIS A 150 -4.39 -5.83 -12.05
C HIS A 150 -4.66 -5.13 -10.70
N PHE A 151 -4.38 -5.80 -9.57
CA PHE A 151 -4.61 -5.23 -8.23
C PHE A 151 -3.37 -4.54 -7.63
N ALA A 152 -2.25 -4.56 -8.35
CA ALA A 152 -0.93 -4.09 -7.90
C ALA A 152 -0.56 -4.64 -6.51
N MET A 153 -0.70 -5.95 -6.34
CA MET A 153 -0.36 -6.70 -5.12
C MET A 153 0.98 -7.45 -5.28
N SER A 154 1.71 -7.60 -4.18
CA SER A 154 2.93 -8.43 -4.18
C SER A 154 2.60 -9.92 -4.40
N ARG A 155 3.54 -10.68 -4.99
CA ARG A 155 3.45 -12.14 -5.15
C ARG A 155 3.05 -12.86 -3.87
N GLN A 156 3.65 -12.49 -2.75
CA GLN A 156 3.36 -13.12 -1.46
C GLN A 156 1.91 -12.88 -1.03
N ALA A 157 1.43 -11.64 -1.12
CA ALA A 157 0.06 -11.28 -0.74
C ALA A 157 -0.97 -11.96 -1.66
N THR A 158 -0.73 -11.97 -2.98
CA THR A 158 -1.59 -12.62 -3.96
C THR A 158 -1.70 -14.12 -3.71
N LEU A 159 -0.57 -14.82 -3.52
CA LEU A 159 -0.56 -16.26 -3.25
C LEU A 159 -1.29 -16.61 -1.96
N TRP A 160 -1.07 -15.85 -0.89
CA TRP A 160 -1.80 -16.03 0.37
C TRP A 160 -3.30 -15.82 0.18
N ARG A 161 -3.68 -14.79 -0.57
CA ARG A 161 -5.08 -14.49 -0.86
C ARG A 161 -5.76 -15.64 -1.60
N LEU A 162 -5.12 -16.15 -2.65
CA LEU A 162 -5.64 -17.26 -3.46
C LEU A 162 -5.73 -18.58 -2.68
N VAL A 163 -4.81 -18.84 -1.75
CA VAL A 163 -4.90 -19.99 -0.84
C VAL A 163 -6.08 -19.83 0.12
N ASN A 164 -6.23 -18.65 0.71
CA ASN A 164 -7.26 -18.37 1.71
C ASN A 164 -8.68 -18.43 1.13
N ASP A 165 -8.84 -18.05 -0.13
CA ASP A 165 -10.11 -18.13 -0.87
C ASP A 165 -10.27 -19.47 -1.62
N LYS A 166 -9.35 -20.40 -1.39
CA LYS A 166 -9.35 -21.78 -1.88
C LYS A 166 -9.21 -21.92 -3.40
N TYR A 167 -8.78 -20.87 -4.11
CA TYR A 167 -8.49 -20.96 -5.54
C TYR A 167 -7.31 -21.88 -5.85
N ILE A 168 -6.31 -21.92 -4.96
CA ILE A 168 -5.15 -22.81 -5.09
C ILE A 168 -4.80 -23.47 -3.75
N THR A 169 -4.09 -24.59 -3.80
CA THR A 169 -3.53 -25.22 -2.59
C THR A 169 -2.25 -24.52 -2.15
N LEU A 170 -1.91 -24.59 -0.85
CA LEU A 170 -0.62 -24.10 -0.35
C LEU A 170 0.56 -24.74 -1.07
N ARG A 171 0.46 -26.04 -1.41
CA ARG A 171 1.49 -26.75 -2.20
C ARG A 171 1.70 -26.09 -3.56
N LYS A 172 0.61 -25.80 -4.29
CA LYS A 172 0.68 -25.12 -5.59
C LYS A 172 1.23 -23.71 -5.44
N ALA A 173 0.77 -22.94 -4.46
CA ALA A 173 1.29 -21.60 -4.18
C ALA A 173 2.81 -21.59 -3.93
N ASN A 174 3.33 -22.57 -3.18
CA ASN A 174 4.76 -22.69 -2.91
C ASN A 174 5.61 -22.87 -4.18
N THR A 175 5.07 -23.49 -5.24
CA THR A 175 5.76 -23.62 -6.53
C THR A 175 5.89 -22.30 -7.31
N MET A 176 5.13 -21.27 -6.92
CA MET A 176 5.03 -20.00 -7.64
C MET A 176 5.70 -18.83 -6.89
N ARG A 177 6.42 -19.08 -5.80
CA ARG A 177 7.01 -18.02 -4.96
C ARG A 177 8.20 -17.29 -5.59
N SER A 178 8.91 -17.92 -6.53
CA SER A 178 10.13 -17.41 -7.14
C SER A 178 9.90 -16.93 -8.58
N GLY A 179 10.94 -16.37 -9.20
CA GLY A 179 10.90 -15.95 -10.60
C GLY A 179 9.98 -14.75 -10.88
N VAL A 180 9.68 -13.95 -9.85
CA VAL A 180 8.64 -12.91 -9.89
C VAL A 180 8.83 -11.94 -11.06
N LYS A 181 9.98 -11.28 -11.15
CA LYS A 181 10.29 -10.34 -12.25
C LYS A 181 10.30 -11.01 -13.62
N ALA A 182 10.95 -12.17 -13.74
CA ALA A 182 11.03 -12.91 -15.00
C ALA A 182 9.65 -13.32 -15.53
N SER A 183 8.75 -13.77 -14.64
CA SER A 183 7.38 -14.15 -15.00
C SER A 183 6.55 -12.96 -15.49
N ALA A 184 6.75 -11.77 -14.91
CA ALA A 184 6.08 -10.55 -15.35
C ALA A 184 6.58 -10.06 -16.71
N MET A 185 7.91 -10.00 -16.89
CA MET A 185 8.53 -9.60 -18.15
C MET A 185 8.11 -10.51 -19.32
N ARG A 186 8.04 -11.83 -19.09
CA ARG A 186 7.59 -12.80 -20.11
C ARG A 186 6.18 -12.52 -20.61
N LEU A 187 5.33 -11.92 -19.77
CA LEU A 187 3.95 -11.57 -20.10
C LEU A 187 3.79 -10.12 -20.60
N GLY A 188 4.90 -9.39 -20.78
CA GLY A 188 4.90 -8.02 -21.31
C GLY A 188 4.69 -6.93 -20.27
N TYR A 189 4.77 -7.25 -18.98
CA TYR A 189 4.69 -6.25 -17.90
C TYR A 189 6.07 -5.72 -17.54
N ASP A 190 6.11 -4.49 -17.04
CA ASP A 190 7.30 -3.95 -16.40
C ASP A 190 7.54 -4.58 -15.01
N THR A 191 8.65 -4.22 -14.36
CA THR A 191 9.05 -4.82 -13.07
C THR A 191 8.97 -3.87 -11.88
N THR A 192 8.36 -2.69 -12.03
CA THR A 192 8.22 -1.69 -10.97
C THR A 192 7.48 -2.25 -9.75
N LEU A 193 6.40 -3.02 -9.96
CA LEU A 193 5.64 -3.67 -8.88
C LEU A 193 6.50 -4.54 -7.95
N TYR A 194 7.60 -5.07 -8.48
CA TYR A 194 8.50 -6.02 -7.82
C TYR A 194 9.87 -5.41 -7.48
N SER A 195 10.00 -4.10 -7.59
CA SER A 195 11.24 -3.37 -7.29
C SER A 195 10.99 -2.39 -6.13
N PRO A 196 12.02 -2.10 -5.30
CA PRO A 196 11.92 -1.06 -4.29
C PRO A 196 11.75 0.34 -4.89
N THR A 197 11.48 1.32 -4.04
CA THR A 197 11.49 2.73 -4.44
C THR A 197 12.87 3.10 -4.99
N PRO A 198 12.97 3.89 -6.08
CA PRO A 198 14.25 4.42 -6.55
C PRO A 198 15.00 5.15 -5.45
N GLU A 199 16.33 5.09 -5.45
CA GLU A 199 17.18 5.59 -4.36
C GLU A 199 16.89 7.06 -4.01
N HIS A 200 16.68 7.91 -5.03
CA HIS A 200 16.35 9.33 -4.87
C HIS A 200 14.93 9.61 -4.33
N LYS A 201 14.06 8.59 -4.19
CA LYS A 201 12.70 8.70 -3.62
C LYS A 201 12.53 7.88 -2.33
N THR A 202 13.63 7.36 -1.77
CA THR A 202 13.58 6.50 -0.56
C THR A 202 13.16 7.24 0.70
N TYR A 203 13.33 8.57 0.73
CA TYR A 203 12.86 9.47 1.77
C TYR A 203 11.86 10.45 1.16
N ALA A 204 10.63 10.45 1.66
CA ALA A 204 9.63 11.43 1.21
C ALA A 204 8.43 11.45 2.17
N THR A 205 7.87 12.64 2.41
CA THR A 205 6.60 12.81 3.12
C THR A 205 5.55 13.44 2.22
N TYR A 206 4.33 12.92 2.29
CA TYR A 206 3.18 13.37 1.52
C TYR A 206 1.93 13.51 2.38
N GLY A 207 0.92 14.20 1.85
CA GLY A 207 -0.40 14.36 2.48
C GLY A 207 -0.46 15.52 3.47
N LYS A 208 -1.18 15.32 4.58
CA LYS A 208 -1.56 16.35 5.55
C LYS A 208 -0.39 17.22 6.03
N TYR A 209 0.77 16.63 6.31
CA TYR A 209 1.93 17.39 6.80
C TYR A 209 2.34 18.50 5.82
N ILE A 210 2.54 18.15 4.54
CA ILE A 210 2.98 19.10 3.51
C ILE A 210 1.92 20.17 3.30
N ARG A 211 0.65 19.76 3.19
CA ARG A 211 -0.47 20.71 3.05
C ARG A 211 -0.53 21.72 4.20
N LEU A 212 -0.30 21.30 5.44
CA LEU A 212 -0.28 22.22 6.58
C LEU A 212 0.91 23.17 6.53
N ALA A 213 2.09 22.72 6.10
CA ALA A 213 3.25 23.60 5.90
C ALA A 213 2.96 24.67 4.83
N GLU A 214 2.35 24.29 3.71
CA GLU A 214 1.87 25.22 2.67
C GLU A 214 0.85 26.21 3.20
N GLU A 215 -0.15 25.75 3.95
CA GLU A 215 -1.20 26.62 4.52
C GLU A 215 -0.63 27.64 5.51
N LEU A 216 0.30 27.22 6.38
CA LEU A 216 0.98 28.12 7.30
C LEU A 216 1.80 29.17 6.57
N LYS A 217 2.48 28.77 5.48
CA LYS A 217 3.27 29.69 4.66
C LYS A 217 2.39 30.67 3.89
N ALA A 218 1.33 30.19 3.24
CA ALA A 218 0.39 31.02 2.46
C ALA A 218 -0.38 32.03 3.33
N GLN A 219 -0.55 31.76 4.63
CA GLN A 219 -1.18 32.65 5.59
C GLN A 219 -0.17 33.57 6.31
N ASP A 220 1.10 33.57 5.92
CA ASP A 220 2.19 34.33 6.56
C ASP A 220 2.32 34.08 8.08
N LEU A 221 1.95 32.88 8.55
CA LEU A 221 2.04 32.48 9.96
C LEU A 221 3.44 32.01 10.37
N ILE A 222 4.29 31.68 9.39
CA ILE A 222 5.67 31.24 9.57
C ILE A 222 6.61 31.96 8.59
N SER A 223 7.87 32.12 8.97
CA SER A 223 8.91 32.66 8.09
C SER A 223 9.31 31.67 6.98
N ASP A 224 9.96 32.17 5.93
CA ASP A 224 10.56 31.31 4.87
C ASP A 224 11.48 30.24 5.48
N GLY A 225 12.39 30.66 6.36
CA GLY A 225 13.31 29.73 7.01
C GLY A 225 12.62 28.65 7.86
N LYS A 226 11.46 28.97 8.46
CA LYS A 226 10.69 27.95 9.20
C LYS A 226 9.93 27.00 8.27
N TYR A 227 9.44 27.51 7.14
CA TYR A 227 8.84 26.69 6.10
C TYR A 227 9.85 25.71 5.51
N ASP A 228 11.06 26.18 5.18
CA ASP A 228 12.16 25.33 4.70
C ASP A 228 12.54 24.26 5.72
N GLU A 229 12.66 24.64 7.01
CA GLU A 229 12.94 23.69 8.10
C GLU A 229 11.89 22.57 8.17
N LEU A 230 10.59 22.92 8.10
CA LEU A 230 9.50 21.94 8.12
C LEU A 230 9.55 20.99 6.91
N LEU A 231 9.84 21.52 5.71
CA LEU A 231 9.95 20.70 4.51
C LEU A 231 11.18 19.78 4.54
N LEU A 232 12.31 20.26 5.05
CA LEU A 232 13.52 19.44 5.22
C LEU A 232 13.31 18.31 6.23
N ASP A 233 12.66 18.59 7.36
CA ASP A 233 12.26 17.58 8.35
C ASP A 233 11.31 16.52 7.75
N ALA A 234 10.52 16.92 6.75
CA ALA A 234 9.61 16.06 6.01
C ALA A 234 10.26 15.38 4.79
N PHE A 235 11.58 15.46 4.63
CA PHE A 235 12.32 14.91 3.50
C PHE A 235 11.89 15.47 2.14
N ARG A 236 11.51 16.75 2.10
CA ARG A 236 11.13 17.47 0.87
C ARG A 236 12.15 18.52 0.46
N ALA A 237 13.41 18.10 0.41
CA ALA A 237 14.51 18.92 -0.10
C ALA A 237 14.34 19.30 -1.58
N ASP A 238 13.60 18.50 -2.35
CA ASP A 238 13.15 18.79 -3.71
C ASP A 238 12.37 20.10 -3.79
N ILE A 239 11.43 20.36 -2.86
CA ILE A 239 10.68 21.62 -2.81
C ILE A 239 11.59 22.79 -2.42
N VAL A 240 12.44 22.60 -1.40
CA VAL A 240 13.25 23.69 -0.83
C VAL A 240 14.34 24.16 -1.79
N TYR A 241 15.03 23.24 -2.44
CA TYR A 241 16.18 23.56 -3.31
C TYR A 241 15.83 23.55 -4.80
N GLY A 242 14.60 23.18 -5.17
CA GLY A 242 14.18 23.06 -6.56
C GLY A 242 14.90 21.94 -7.31
N PHE A 243 15.25 20.86 -6.62
CA PHE A 243 15.82 19.66 -7.26
C PHE A 243 14.73 18.83 -7.92
N ASP A 244 13.95 19.43 -8.81
CA ASP A 244 13.35 18.64 -9.88
C ASP A 244 14.35 18.66 -11.03
N GLU A 245 14.84 17.46 -11.36
CA GLU A 245 15.55 17.16 -12.60
C GLU A 245 14.92 17.93 -13.75
N GLU A 246 15.76 18.49 -14.63
CA GLU A 246 15.43 19.02 -15.95
C GLU A 246 14.18 18.38 -16.56
N THR A 247 13.03 18.92 -16.20
CA THR A 247 11.81 18.80 -16.95
C THR A 247 11.53 20.23 -17.33
N ASP A 248 12.06 20.61 -18.49
CA ASP A 248 11.30 21.52 -19.32
C ASP A 248 9.88 20.94 -19.32
N GLU A 249 8.98 21.52 -18.53
CA GLU A 249 7.58 21.14 -18.53
C GLU A 249 7.09 21.40 -19.95
N ILE A 250 7.12 20.37 -20.79
CA ILE A 250 6.53 20.43 -22.11
C ILE A 250 5.03 20.33 -21.85
N TYR A 251 4.39 21.49 -21.82
CA TYR A 251 2.93 21.58 -21.90
C TYR A 251 2.48 21.00 -23.24
N ASP A 252 1.58 20.01 -23.21
CA ASP A 252 0.98 19.38 -24.40
C ASP A 252 0.19 20.38 -25.27
#